data_AF-A0A960NXZ8-F1
#
_entry.id   AF-A0A960NXZ8-F1
#
_cell.length_a   1.000
_cell.length_b   1.000
_cell.length_c   1.000
_cell.angle_alpha   90.00
_cell.angle_beta   90.00
_cell.angle_gamma   90.00
#
_symmetry.space_group_name_H-M   'P 1'
#
loop_
_entity.id
_entity.type
_entity.pdbx_description
1 polymer ?
#
loop_
_entity_poly.entity_id
_entity_poly.type
_entity_poly.pdbx_seq_one_letter_code
_entity_poly.pdbx_strand_id
1 'polypeptide(L)'
;MSEINDAINSASSGAREVVASNAEGIAATLVDKTAELSSSLFEMGKEVLFDHPVVSLMTGVAIALTTAFLYYNREIPMPSISGAESKISQTLQQDVEGSYELAKGYAEGYVQGLLRSSQFKAAVGKSTINPKFADHLVTKIFNVCGRNISSEAKQQIIGNIVRDAMSSMENANRRINTCIQSGELEPFGIGRDVAVESVEPLGDESHHEGKIPLLIKFKGGKQIVYKPRSMLPERVLCGRGNSLFQEAGLGTYHVVCGQDGQGAFGFAEYLENRQSENTVQSKEELEAYLQRLCLLDKVGTLVGLSDLHYLNIITQGLEPYVIDGEVYLMPQGIPTGVMRPGDGPASAFDLSCGSDEKFKGKNKIWFHPKMKVGNTFKHMMSPEFLQSEVGVNLDKIHSETKVPPAAFERAKTAREELQTENSRIVLATTKDLNDIILGIDPLEPNTANEMIKLIQSEVEMKDFIFVESSVPLIREQILRDASHNDVPAFYLNHQRGEILYNGVVIGRRKTNK
;
A
#
# COMPACT_ATOMS: atom_id res chain seq x y z
N MET A 1 -34.13 -24.06 -43.62
CA MET A 1 -32.70 -23.66 -43.65
C MET A 1 -32.49 -22.34 -44.38
N SER A 2 -32.95 -22.16 -45.64
CA SER A 2 -32.90 -20.85 -46.32
C SER A 2 -33.65 -19.75 -45.56
N GLU A 3 -34.90 -20.00 -45.18
CA GLU A 3 -35.74 -19.05 -44.44
C GLU A 3 -35.18 -18.71 -43.04
N ILE A 4 -34.42 -19.63 -42.44
CA ILE A 4 -33.74 -19.42 -41.15
C ILE A 4 -32.51 -18.52 -41.34
N ASN A 5 -31.74 -18.73 -42.40
CA ASN A 5 -30.62 -17.85 -42.74
C ASN A 5 -31.08 -16.44 -43.11
N ASP A 6 -32.22 -16.32 -43.80
CA ASP A 6 -32.78 -15.02 -44.18
C ASP A 6 -33.31 -14.26 -42.94
N ALA A 7 -33.92 -14.97 -41.98
CA ALA A 7 -34.32 -14.38 -40.69
C ALA A 7 -33.11 -13.94 -39.83
N ILE A 8 -32.02 -14.71 -39.81
CA ILE A 8 -30.78 -14.38 -39.08
C ILE A 8 -30.09 -13.16 -39.69
N ASN A 9 -30.01 -13.08 -41.01
CA ASN A 9 -29.37 -11.96 -41.70
C ASN A 9 -30.18 -10.65 -41.57
N SER A 10 -31.52 -10.74 -41.62
CA SER A 10 -32.40 -9.59 -41.37
C SER A 10 -32.26 -9.07 -39.93
N ALA A 11 -32.18 -9.95 -38.94
CA ALA A 11 -31.98 -9.59 -37.53
C ALA A 11 -30.59 -8.97 -37.27
N SER A 12 -29.54 -9.45 -37.97
CA SER A 12 -28.17 -8.94 -37.85
C SER A 12 -28.00 -7.53 -38.41
N SER A 13 -28.72 -7.20 -39.50
CA SER A 13 -28.67 -5.85 -40.10
C SER A 13 -29.35 -4.79 -39.23
N GLY A 14 -30.53 -5.10 -38.67
CA GLY A 14 -31.24 -4.19 -37.75
C GLY A 14 -30.53 -3.99 -36.41
N ALA A 15 -29.77 -4.98 -35.94
CA ALA A 15 -28.97 -4.86 -34.72
C ALA A 15 -27.77 -3.90 -34.88
N ARG A 16 -27.20 -3.77 -36.09
CA ARG A 16 -26.05 -2.87 -36.34
C ARG A 16 -26.42 -1.40 -36.36
N GLU A 17 -27.64 -1.06 -36.75
CA GLU A 17 -28.13 0.32 -36.82
C GLU A 17 -28.59 0.87 -35.45
N VAL A 18 -29.08 -0.01 -34.57
CA VAL A 18 -29.57 0.36 -33.23
C VAL A 18 -28.43 0.52 -32.21
N VAL A 19 -27.32 -0.21 -32.36
CA VAL A 19 -26.17 -0.17 -31.42
C VAL A 19 -25.43 1.19 -31.42
N ALA A 20 -25.69 2.07 -32.38
CA ALA A 20 -25.03 3.37 -32.47
C ALA A 20 -25.61 4.47 -31.54
N SER A 21 -26.77 4.28 -30.87
CA SER A 21 -27.42 5.42 -30.17
C SER A 21 -28.01 5.19 -28.77
N ASN A 22 -27.83 4.05 -28.08
CA ASN A 22 -28.14 3.95 -26.64
C ASN A 22 -27.64 2.66 -25.98
N ALA A 23 -26.42 2.64 -25.43
CA ALA A 23 -25.81 1.43 -24.89
C ALA A 23 -26.52 0.85 -23.64
N GLU A 24 -27.09 1.69 -22.76
CA GLU A 24 -27.72 1.24 -21.51
C GLU A 24 -29.13 0.67 -21.71
N GLY A 25 -29.96 1.30 -22.56
CA GLY A 25 -31.29 0.78 -22.90
C GLY A 25 -31.23 -0.51 -23.73
N ILE A 26 -30.21 -0.65 -24.57
CA ILE A 26 -29.97 -1.85 -25.38
C ILE A 26 -29.50 -3.00 -24.49
N ALA A 27 -28.65 -2.75 -23.49
CA ALA A 27 -28.20 -3.79 -22.56
C ALA A 27 -29.36 -4.36 -21.73
N ALA A 28 -30.24 -3.50 -21.19
CA ALA A 28 -31.44 -3.94 -20.46
C ALA A 28 -32.40 -4.73 -21.36
N THR A 29 -32.65 -4.24 -22.58
CA THR A 29 -33.50 -4.94 -23.56
C THR A 29 -32.89 -6.27 -24.01
N LEU A 30 -31.55 -6.35 -24.14
CA LEU A 30 -30.85 -7.59 -24.44
C LEU A 30 -30.92 -8.57 -23.29
N VAL A 31 -30.78 -8.14 -22.04
CA VAL A 31 -30.93 -9.02 -20.86
C VAL A 31 -32.33 -9.63 -20.83
N ASP A 32 -33.37 -8.79 -21.00
CA ASP A 32 -34.76 -9.25 -21.00
C ASP A 32 -35.05 -10.18 -22.18
N LYS A 33 -34.63 -9.82 -23.40
CA LYS A 33 -34.78 -10.68 -24.57
C LYS A 33 -33.97 -11.97 -24.47
N THR A 34 -32.81 -11.97 -23.82
CA THR A 34 -31.98 -13.18 -23.65
C THR A 34 -32.60 -14.11 -22.59
N ALA A 35 -33.21 -13.55 -21.54
CA ALA A 35 -33.99 -14.31 -20.56
C ALA A 35 -35.27 -14.89 -21.17
N GLU A 36 -35.95 -14.13 -22.03
CA GLU A 36 -37.14 -14.55 -22.77
C GLU A 36 -36.80 -15.61 -23.83
N LEU A 37 -35.69 -15.44 -24.55
CA LEU A 37 -35.15 -16.43 -25.50
C LEU A 37 -34.69 -17.70 -24.79
N SER A 38 -34.05 -17.60 -23.62
CA SER A 38 -33.67 -18.76 -22.81
C SER A 38 -34.87 -19.52 -22.27
N SER A 39 -35.90 -18.80 -21.81
CA SER A 39 -37.17 -19.40 -21.38
C SER A 39 -37.90 -20.08 -22.55
N SER A 40 -37.90 -19.44 -23.73
CA SER A 40 -38.49 -20.00 -24.94
C SER A 40 -37.70 -21.21 -25.46
N LEU A 41 -36.37 -21.19 -25.40
CA LEU A 41 -35.49 -22.32 -25.75
C LEU A 41 -35.62 -23.46 -24.73
N PHE A 42 -35.83 -23.16 -23.45
CA PHE A 42 -36.09 -24.15 -22.41
C PHE A 42 -37.45 -24.83 -22.61
N GLU A 43 -38.51 -24.07 -22.95
CA GLU A 43 -39.83 -24.63 -23.23
C GLU A 43 -39.90 -25.37 -24.57
N MET A 44 -39.30 -24.85 -25.66
CA MET A 44 -39.12 -25.62 -26.91
C MET A 44 -38.26 -26.87 -26.69
N GLY A 45 -37.35 -26.79 -25.72
CA GLY A 45 -36.45 -27.86 -25.38
C GLY A 45 -37.10 -29.06 -24.72
N LYS A 46 -38.16 -28.84 -23.94
CA LYS A 46 -38.89 -29.91 -23.25
C LYS A 46 -39.50 -30.96 -24.20
N GLU A 47 -39.84 -30.58 -25.43
CA GLU A 47 -40.52 -31.48 -26.38
C GLU A 47 -39.60 -32.11 -27.43
N VAL A 48 -38.37 -31.60 -27.65
CA VAL A 48 -37.51 -32.00 -28.79
C VAL A 48 -36.08 -32.42 -28.38
N LEU A 49 -35.57 -32.05 -27.19
CA LEU A 49 -34.11 -32.09 -26.94
C LEU A 49 -33.48 -33.42 -26.52
N PHE A 50 -34.24 -34.47 -26.24
CA PHE A 50 -33.64 -35.69 -25.69
C PHE A 50 -33.01 -36.64 -26.72
N ASP A 51 -33.26 -36.44 -28.03
CA ASP A 51 -32.81 -37.39 -29.06
C ASP A 51 -31.67 -36.88 -29.98
N HIS A 52 -31.28 -35.60 -29.94
CA HIS A 52 -30.21 -35.08 -30.80
C HIS A 52 -29.00 -34.48 -30.03
N PRO A 53 -27.85 -35.18 -29.99
CA PRO A 53 -26.73 -34.84 -29.09
C PRO A 53 -26.11 -33.45 -29.35
N VAL A 54 -26.11 -32.98 -30.60
CA VAL A 54 -25.58 -31.65 -30.95
C VAL A 54 -26.49 -30.52 -30.43
N VAL A 55 -27.81 -30.71 -30.46
CA VAL A 55 -28.77 -29.67 -30.03
C VAL A 55 -28.79 -29.59 -28.51
N SER A 56 -28.66 -30.74 -27.82
CA SER A 56 -28.49 -30.79 -26.37
C SER A 56 -27.22 -30.07 -25.90
N LEU A 57 -26.07 -30.31 -26.57
CA LEU A 57 -24.82 -29.61 -26.27
C LEU A 57 -24.92 -28.09 -26.49
N MET A 58 -25.46 -27.65 -27.62
CA MET A 58 -25.60 -26.22 -27.94
C MET A 58 -26.56 -25.51 -26.98
N THR A 59 -27.65 -26.18 -26.58
CA THR A 59 -28.60 -25.65 -25.59
C THR A 59 -27.97 -25.58 -24.20
N GLY A 60 -27.20 -26.60 -23.80
CA GLY A 60 -26.42 -26.58 -22.56
C GLY A 60 -25.41 -25.44 -22.52
N VAL A 61 -24.70 -25.20 -23.63
CA VAL A 61 -23.76 -24.06 -23.76
C VAL A 61 -24.50 -22.73 -23.71
N ALA A 62 -25.64 -22.58 -24.38
CA ALA A 62 -26.43 -21.34 -24.37
C ALA A 62 -27.03 -21.03 -22.99
N ILE A 63 -27.51 -22.05 -22.27
CA ILE A 63 -27.98 -21.91 -20.89
C ILE A 63 -26.81 -21.57 -19.96
N ALA A 64 -25.66 -22.22 -20.11
CA ALA A 64 -24.48 -21.94 -19.31
C ALA A 64 -23.97 -20.50 -19.55
N LEU A 65 -23.90 -20.05 -20.80
CA LEU A 65 -23.50 -18.70 -21.16
C LEU A 65 -24.51 -17.65 -20.70
N THR A 66 -25.81 -17.91 -20.83
CA THR A 66 -26.85 -16.98 -20.34
C THR A 66 -26.86 -16.92 -18.83
N THR A 67 -26.73 -18.06 -18.15
CA THR A 67 -26.64 -18.12 -16.69
C THR A 67 -25.37 -17.40 -16.22
N ALA A 68 -24.24 -17.62 -16.88
CA ALA A 68 -23.01 -16.89 -16.61
C ALA A 68 -23.18 -15.38 -16.85
N PHE A 69 -23.84 -14.98 -17.93
CA PHE A 69 -24.10 -13.58 -18.27
C PHE A 69 -25.05 -12.90 -17.28
N LEU A 70 -26.16 -13.54 -16.93
CA LEU A 70 -27.09 -13.07 -15.91
C LEU A 70 -26.42 -13.02 -14.53
N TYR A 71 -25.59 -14.01 -14.20
CA TYR A 71 -24.79 -14.02 -12.98
C TYR A 71 -23.74 -12.90 -12.96
N TYR A 72 -23.17 -12.56 -14.12
CA TYR A 72 -22.17 -11.49 -14.24
C TYR A 72 -22.77 -10.09 -14.19
N ASN A 73 -24.01 -9.94 -14.67
CA ASN A 73 -24.68 -8.63 -14.82
C ASN A 73 -25.70 -8.32 -13.72
N ARG A 74 -26.09 -9.29 -12.90
CA ARG A 74 -26.99 -9.02 -11.77
C ARG A 74 -26.25 -8.23 -10.70
N GLU A 75 -26.88 -7.18 -10.17
CA GLU A 75 -26.38 -6.53 -8.96
C GLU A 75 -26.32 -7.55 -7.83
N ILE A 76 -25.10 -7.89 -7.43
CA ILE A 76 -24.86 -8.82 -6.32
C ILE A 76 -24.98 -7.99 -5.04
N PRO A 77 -25.93 -8.29 -4.14
CA PRO A 77 -25.99 -7.63 -2.86
C PRO A 77 -24.71 -7.93 -2.07
N MET A 78 -24.36 -7.03 -1.15
CA MET A 78 -23.21 -7.23 -0.26
C MET A 78 -23.31 -8.58 0.45
N PRO A 79 -22.25 -9.41 0.43
CA PRO A 79 -22.26 -10.67 1.13
C PRO A 79 -22.40 -10.45 2.65
N SER A 80 -23.04 -11.40 3.35
CA SER A 80 -23.24 -11.32 4.80
C SER A 80 -21.91 -11.45 5.55
N ILE A 81 -21.57 -10.43 6.34
CA ILE A 81 -20.38 -10.43 7.22
C ILE A 81 -20.47 -11.56 8.25
N SER A 82 -21.60 -11.68 8.95
CA SER A 82 -21.79 -12.71 9.98
C SER A 82 -21.70 -14.13 9.40
N GLY A 83 -22.25 -14.34 8.20
CA GLY A 83 -22.16 -15.63 7.51
C GLY A 83 -20.72 -15.99 7.09
N ALA A 84 -19.93 -15.01 6.67
CA ALA A 84 -18.52 -15.21 6.32
C ALA A 84 -17.65 -15.45 7.56
N GLU A 85 -17.75 -14.57 8.56
CA GLU A 85 -16.99 -14.66 9.82
C GLU A 85 -17.24 -15.99 10.51
N SER A 86 -18.52 -16.38 10.69
CA SER A 86 -18.88 -17.63 11.36
C SER A 86 -18.27 -18.85 10.66
N LYS A 87 -18.33 -18.92 9.33
CA LYS A 87 -17.74 -20.03 8.55
C LYS A 87 -16.22 -20.06 8.68
N ILE A 88 -15.55 -18.93 8.50
CA ILE A 88 -14.09 -18.86 8.59
C ILE A 88 -13.61 -19.26 9.99
N SER A 89 -14.20 -18.69 11.04
CA SER A 89 -13.81 -19.00 12.43
C SER A 89 -14.11 -20.44 12.83
N GLN A 90 -15.27 -21.00 12.44
CA GLN A 90 -15.56 -22.41 12.70
C GLN A 90 -14.56 -23.33 12.00
N THR A 91 -14.18 -23.04 10.76
CA THR A 91 -13.18 -23.84 10.04
C THR A 91 -11.81 -23.73 10.70
N LEU A 92 -11.36 -22.54 11.13
CA LEU A 92 -10.08 -22.38 11.82
C LEU A 92 -10.02 -23.14 13.17
N GLN A 93 -11.15 -23.37 13.83
CA GLN A 93 -11.23 -24.12 15.08
C GLN A 93 -11.18 -25.64 14.91
N GLN A 94 -11.36 -26.17 13.70
CA GLN A 94 -11.45 -27.62 13.48
C GLN A 94 -10.11 -28.35 13.66
N ASP A 95 -8.97 -27.63 13.67
CA ASP A 95 -7.60 -28.16 13.84
C ASP A 95 -7.31 -29.45 13.03
N VAL A 96 -7.87 -29.52 11.82
CA VAL A 96 -7.60 -30.60 10.85
C VAL A 96 -6.77 -30.07 9.69
N GLU A 97 -5.95 -30.95 9.11
CA GLU A 97 -5.15 -30.65 7.91
C GLU A 97 -6.03 -30.06 6.80
N GLY A 98 -5.61 -28.93 6.23
CA GLY A 98 -6.37 -28.21 5.19
C GLY A 98 -7.40 -27.20 5.68
N SER A 99 -7.67 -27.12 6.99
CA SER A 99 -8.62 -26.12 7.56
C SER A 99 -8.21 -24.68 7.24
N TYR A 100 -6.91 -24.39 7.28
CA TYR A 100 -6.38 -23.07 6.95
C TYR A 100 -6.72 -22.65 5.52
N GLU A 101 -6.44 -23.51 4.54
CA GLU A 101 -6.70 -23.22 3.12
C GLU A 101 -8.20 -23.12 2.83
N LEU A 102 -9.02 -23.97 3.47
CA LEU A 102 -10.48 -23.89 3.33
C LEU A 102 -11.03 -22.58 3.91
N ALA A 103 -10.56 -22.18 5.10
CA ALA A 103 -10.94 -20.92 5.74
C ALA A 103 -10.52 -19.71 4.89
N LYS A 104 -9.31 -19.75 4.30
CA LYS A 104 -8.83 -18.73 3.37
C LYS A 104 -9.70 -18.67 2.12
N GLY A 105 -10.09 -19.81 1.55
CA GLY A 105 -11.03 -19.88 0.43
C GLY A 105 -12.39 -19.25 0.72
N TYR A 106 -12.91 -19.36 1.96
CA TYR A 106 -14.13 -18.64 2.35
C TYR A 106 -13.92 -17.12 2.40
N ALA A 107 -12.78 -16.65 2.90
CA ALA A 107 -12.44 -15.23 2.89
C ALA A 107 -12.30 -14.69 1.46
N GLU A 108 -11.62 -15.43 0.58
CA GLU A 108 -11.52 -15.13 -0.86
C GLU A 108 -12.90 -15.04 -1.52
N GLY A 109 -13.78 -16.00 -1.26
CA GLY A 109 -15.16 -15.97 -1.77
C GLY A 109 -15.95 -14.76 -1.30
N TYR A 110 -15.82 -14.38 -0.02
CA TYR A 110 -16.44 -13.18 0.53
C TYR A 110 -15.92 -11.90 -0.14
N VAL A 111 -14.59 -11.75 -0.25
CA VAL A 111 -13.97 -10.58 -0.89
C VAL A 111 -14.34 -10.51 -2.37
N GLN A 112 -14.34 -11.62 -3.10
CA GLN A 112 -14.78 -11.63 -4.51
C GLN A 112 -16.25 -11.22 -4.66
N GLY A 113 -17.12 -11.63 -3.73
CA GLY A 113 -18.50 -11.13 -3.67
C GLY A 113 -18.58 -9.62 -3.42
N LEU A 114 -17.79 -9.13 -2.46
CA LEU A 114 -17.66 -7.72 -2.12
C LEU A 114 -17.23 -6.86 -3.32
N LEU A 115 -16.13 -7.24 -4.00
CA LEU A 115 -15.60 -6.48 -5.14
C LEU A 115 -16.56 -6.47 -6.35
N ARG A 116 -17.49 -7.44 -6.43
CA ARG A 116 -18.53 -7.49 -7.48
C ARG A 116 -19.79 -6.70 -7.14
N SER A 117 -19.97 -6.31 -5.88
CA SER A 117 -21.12 -5.54 -5.42
C SER A 117 -21.21 -4.18 -6.10
N SER A 118 -22.42 -3.68 -6.30
CA SER A 118 -22.65 -2.36 -6.92
C SER A 118 -22.07 -1.24 -6.07
N GLN A 119 -22.11 -1.36 -4.74
CA GLN A 119 -21.56 -0.38 -3.81
C GLN A 119 -20.04 -0.25 -3.94
N PHE A 120 -19.33 -1.39 -3.99
CA PHE A 120 -17.86 -1.36 -4.12
C PHE A 120 -17.44 -0.82 -5.50
N LYS A 121 -18.13 -1.24 -6.56
CA LYS A 121 -17.92 -0.72 -7.92
C LYS A 121 -18.15 0.79 -8.00
N ALA A 122 -19.17 1.31 -7.32
CA ALA A 122 -19.43 2.75 -7.26
C ALA A 122 -18.28 3.50 -6.59
N ALA A 123 -17.74 2.99 -5.48
CA ALA A 123 -16.60 3.60 -4.78
C ALA A 123 -15.29 3.57 -5.61
N VAL A 124 -15.04 2.47 -6.32
CA VAL A 124 -13.83 2.32 -7.15
C VAL A 124 -13.95 3.02 -8.52
N GLY A 125 -15.16 3.30 -8.98
CA GLY A 125 -15.40 3.91 -10.28
C GLY A 125 -14.97 3.00 -11.44
N LYS A 126 -14.43 3.59 -12.51
CA LYS A 126 -14.04 2.87 -13.74
C LYS A 126 -12.70 2.13 -13.65
N SER A 127 -11.99 2.28 -12.55
CA SER A 127 -10.66 1.69 -12.35
C SER A 127 -10.77 0.17 -12.13
N THR A 128 -9.85 -0.60 -12.71
CA THR A 128 -9.79 -2.04 -12.43
C THR A 128 -9.13 -2.26 -11.08
N ILE A 129 -9.78 -3.03 -10.21
CA ILE A 129 -9.20 -3.43 -8.93
C ILE A 129 -8.15 -4.50 -9.21
N ASN A 130 -6.90 -4.23 -8.83
CA ASN A 130 -5.84 -5.21 -8.99
C ASN A 130 -6.05 -6.41 -8.04
N PRO A 131 -5.71 -7.65 -8.44
CA PRO A 131 -5.77 -8.82 -7.56
C PRO A 131 -5.10 -8.63 -6.19
N LYS A 132 -3.99 -7.88 -6.12
CA LYS A 132 -3.31 -7.54 -4.85
C LYS A 132 -4.20 -6.80 -3.86
N PHE A 133 -5.14 -6.00 -4.34
CA PHE A 133 -6.11 -5.33 -3.46
C PHE A 133 -7.08 -6.33 -2.84
N ALA A 134 -7.52 -7.34 -3.61
CA ALA A 134 -8.31 -8.44 -3.08
C ALA A 134 -7.51 -9.23 -2.05
N ASP A 135 -6.26 -9.57 -2.35
CA ASP A 135 -5.36 -10.30 -1.45
C ASP A 135 -5.14 -9.55 -0.13
N HIS A 136 -4.99 -8.23 -0.19
CA HIS A 136 -4.88 -7.37 0.99
C HIS A 136 -6.14 -7.47 1.88
N LEU A 137 -7.34 -7.35 1.31
CA LEU A 137 -8.59 -7.49 2.06
C LEU A 137 -8.79 -8.90 2.62
N VAL A 138 -8.48 -9.94 1.83
CA VAL A 138 -8.53 -11.33 2.27
C VAL A 138 -7.65 -11.53 3.49
N THR A 139 -6.39 -11.08 3.42
CA THR A 139 -5.43 -11.18 4.52
C THR A 139 -5.95 -10.49 5.78
N LYS A 140 -6.46 -9.26 5.66
CA LYS A 140 -7.00 -8.53 6.82
C LYS A 140 -8.20 -9.23 7.46
N ILE A 141 -9.19 -9.64 6.66
CA ILE A 141 -10.40 -10.31 7.16
C ILE A 141 -10.04 -11.66 7.79
N PHE A 142 -9.19 -12.43 7.12
CA PHE A 142 -8.74 -13.73 7.59
C PHE A 142 -8.02 -13.61 8.95
N ASN A 143 -7.11 -12.63 9.09
CA ASN A 143 -6.42 -12.38 10.35
C ASN A 143 -7.38 -12.01 11.48
N VAL A 144 -8.45 -11.24 11.21
CA VAL A 144 -9.48 -10.91 12.22
C VAL A 144 -10.25 -12.16 12.66
N CYS A 145 -10.65 -13.03 11.72
CA CYS A 145 -11.36 -14.26 12.04
C CYS A 145 -10.53 -15.22 12.92
N GLY A 146 -9.20 -15.18 12.78
CA GLY A 146 -8.25 -15.94 13.60
C GLY A 146 -8.01 -15.40 15.02
N ARG A 147 -8.49 -14.21 15.36
CA ARG A 147 -8.31 -13.62 16.69
C ARG A 147 -9.12 -14.35 17.77
N ASN A 148 -8.60 -14.33 18.99
CA ASN A 148 -9.30 -14.85 20.17
C ASN A 148 -10.12 -13.73 20.87
N ILE A 149 -11.10 -13.19 20.14
CA ILE A 149 -12.02 -12.13 20.60
C ILE A 149 -13.47 -12.52 20.31
N SER A 150 -14.43 -11.76 20.83
CA SER A 150 -15.86 -12.04 20.61
C SER A 150 -16.25 -12.02 19.12
N SER A 151 -17.22 -12.85 18.72
CA SER A 151 -17.73 -12.87 17.33
C SER A 151 -18.34 -11.53 16.93
N GLU A 152 -18.99 -10.83 17.88
CA GLU A 152 -19.50 -9.48 17.67
C GLU A 152 -18.38 -8.49 17.31
N ALA A 153 -17.27 -8.50 18.07
CA ALA A 153 -16.11 -7.67 17.78
C ALA A 153 -15.48 -8.00 16.41
N LYS A 154 -15.36 -9.30 16.06
CA LYS A 154 -14.86 -9.71 14.73
C LYS A 154 -15.73 -9.15 13.61
N GLN A 155 -17.05 -9.28 13.73
CA GLN A 155 -17.99 -8.77 12.73
C GLN A 155 -17.93 -7.24 12.62
N GLN A 156 -17.80 -6.53 13.74
CA GLN A 156 -17.59 -5.08 13.74
C GLN A 156 -16.30 -4.69 13.01
N ILE A 157 -15.18 -5.34 13.33
CA ILE A 157 -13.88 -5.06 12.71
C ILE A 157 -13.92 -5.34 11.21
N ILE A 158 -14.49 -6.48 10.78
CA ILE A 158 -14.64 -6.80 9.35
C ILE A 158 -15.50 -5.76 8.65
N GLY A 159 -16.60 -5.32 9.27
CA GLY A 159 -17.46 -4.27 8.74
C GLY A 159 -16.72 -2.94 8.57
N ASN A 160 -15.88 -2.57 9.54
CA ASN A 160 -15.05 -1.38 9.47
C ASN A 160 -14.00 -1.47 8.36
N ILE A 161 -13.24 -2.59 8.28
CA ILE A 161 -12.26 -2.82 7.20
C ILE A 161 -12.89 -2.61 5.81
N VAL A 162 -14.09 -3.15 5.59
CA VAL A 162 -14.79 -3.01 4.31
C VAL A 162 -15.21 -1.56 4.05
N ARG A 163 -15.79 -0.89 5.05
CA ARG A 163 -16.22 0.52 4.95
C ARG A 163 -15.05 1.44 4.67
N ASP A 164 -13.94 1.24 5.38
CA ASP A 164 -12.73 2.04 5.28
C ASP A 164 -12.06 1.85 3.92
N ALA A 165 -11.97 0.61 3.44
CA ALA A 165 -11.45 0.33 2.10
C ALA A 165 -12.28 1.04 1.01
N MET A 166 -13.61 1.02 1.12
CA MET A 166 -14.49 1.73 0.18
C MET A 166 -14.29 3.25 0.26
N SER A 167 -14.30 3.83 1.46
CA SER A 167 -14.09 5.27 1.69
C SER A 167 -12.71 5.74 1.20
N SER A 168 -11.66 4.95 1.46
CA SER A 168 -10.30 5.22 1.02
C SER A 168 -10.19 5.23 -0.51
N MET A 169 -10.80 4.25 -1.18
CA MET A 169 -10.85 4.17 -2.64
C MET A 169 -11.67 5.30 -3.28
N GLU A 170 -12.83 5.63 -2.70
CA GLU A 170 -13.65 6.75 -3.18
C GLU A 170 -12.87 8.08 -3.09
N ASN A 171 -12.22 8.31 -1.94
CA ASN A 171 -11.39 9.50 -1.74
C ASN A 171 -10.20 9.55 -2.69
N ALA A 172 -9.50 8.43 -2.88
CA ALA A 172 -8.39 8.34 -3.83
C ALA A 172 -8.85 8.66 -5.25
N ASN A 173 -9.93 8.02 -5.73
CA ASN A 173 -10.47 8.25 -7.06
C ASN A 173 -10.91 9.70 -7.28
N ARG A 174 -11.63 10.28 -6.31
CA ARG A 174 -12.04 11.68 -6.37
C ARG A 174 -10.84 12.61 -6.49
N ARG A 175 -9.82 12.43 -5.64
CA ARG A 175 -8.59 13.24 -5.63
C ARG A 175 -7.80 13.07 -6.92
N ILE A 176 -7.60 11.83 -7.38
CA ILE A 176 -6.91 11.52 -8.64
C ILE A 176 -7.61 12.20 -9.81
N ASN A 177 -8.92 12.01 -9.98
CA ASN A 177 -9.67 12.61 -11.09
C ASN A 177 -9.65 14.13 -11.05
N THR A 178 -9.73 14.73 -9.86
CA THR A 178 -9.63 16.18 -9.68
C THR A 178 -8.26 16.68 -10.16
N CYS A 179 -7.17 16.04 -9.73
CA CYS A 179 -5.80 16.42 -10.10
C CYS A 179 -5.46 16.14 -11.57
N ILE A 180 -6.07 15.12 -12.20
CA ILE A 180 -5.99 14.90 -13.66
C ILE A 180 -6.64 16.08 -14.38
N GLN A 181 -7.87 16.43 -14.01
CA GLN A 181 -8.64 17.50 -14.67
C GLN A 181 -7.98 18.87 -14.49
N SER A 182 -7.40 19.16 -13.32
CA SER A 182 -6.70 20.43 -13.06
C SER A 182 -5.32 20.51 -13.75
N GLY A 183 -4.76 19.38 -14.20
CA GLY A 183 -3.41 19.31 -14.77
C GLY A 183 -2.29 19.26 -13.73
N GLU A 184 -2.61 19.05 -12.44
CA GLU A 184 -1.61 18.95 -11.37
C GLU A 184 -0.69 17.74 -11.52
N LEU A 185 -1.10 16.72 -12.28
CA LEU A 185 -0.31 15.53 -12.55
C LEU A 185 0.57 15.63 -13.82
N GLU A 186 0.56 16.75 -14.52
CA GLU A 186 1.42 16.99 -15.70
C GLU A 186 2.93 16.80 -15.42
N PRO A 187 3.49 17.16 -14.22
CA PRO A 187 4.89 16.87 -13.90
C PRO A 187 5.27 15.39 -13.93
N PHE A 188 4.31 14.47 -13.77
CA PHE A 188 4.52 13.03 -13.89
C PHE A 188 4.37 12.52 -15.34
N GLY A 189 4.09 13.41 -16.29
CA GLY A 189 3.72 13.07 -17.66
C GLY A 189 2.31 12.49 -17.78
N ILE A 190 1.41 12.82 -16.85
CA ILE A 190 -0.01 12.42 -16.89
C ILE A 190 -0.83 13.58 -17.46
N GLY A 191 -1.37 13.38 -18.67
CA GLY A 191 -2.26 14.32 -19.33
C GLY A 191 -3.68 14.33 -18.74
N ARG A 192 -4.46 15.37 -19.07
CA ARG A 192 -5.81 15.60 -18.52
C ARG A 192 -6.88 14.65 -19.04
N ASP A 193 -6.58 13.90 -20.08
CA ASP A 193 -7.44 12.91 -20.75
C ASP A 193 -7.04 11.46 -20.44
N VAL A 194 -6.00 11.27 -19.63
CA VAL A 194 -5.50 9.94 -19.27
C VAL A 194 -6.45 9.26 -18.28
N ALA A 195 -6.83 8.02 -18.58
CA ALA A 195 -7.66 7.22 -17.69
C ALA A 195 -6.81 6.37 -16.73
N VAL A 196 -7.28 6.22 -15.49
CA VAL A 196 -6.76 5.23 -14.56
C VAL A 196 -7.10 3.83 -15.07
N GLU A 197 -6.09 2.96 -15.15
CA GLU A 197 -6.23 1.56 -15.55
C GLU A 197 -6.42 0.67 -14.33
N SER A 198 -5.57 0.82 -13.31
CA SER A 198 -5.68 0.04 -12.08
C SER A 198 -5.11 0.76 -10.86
N VAL A 199 -5.54 0.29 -9.70
CA VAL A 199 -5.10 0.76 -8.38
C VAL A 199 -4.67 -0.45 -7.54
N GLU A 200 -3.50 -0.36 -6.91
CA GLU A 200 -2.92 -1.42 -6.08
C GLU A 200 -2.49 -0.86 -4.72
N PRO A 201 -2.70 -1.57 -3.60
CA PRO A 201 -2.11 -1.17 -2.33
C PRO A 201 -0.59 -1.40 -2.36
N LEU A 202 0.18 -0.52 -1.70
CA LEU A 202 1.64 -0.62 -1.61
C LEU A 202 2.16 -1.11 -0.25
N GLY A 203 1.26 -1.44 0.68
CA GLY A 203 1.61 -1.99 1.99
C GLY A 203 0.64 -3.06 2.45
N ASP A 204 0.97 -3.69 3.57
CA ASP A 204 0.11 -4.67 4.24
C ASP A 204 -0.65 -4.06 5.42
N GLU A 205 -0.23 -2.88 5.85
CA GLU A 205 -0.72 -2.17 7.01
C GLU A 205 -1.48 -0.91 6.59
N SER A 206 -2.48 -0.55 7.38
CA SER A 206 -3.19 0.71 7.23
C SER A 206 -3.16 1.50 8.54
N HIS A 207 -3.46 2.77 8.41
CA HIS A 207 -3.53 3.72 9.51
C HIS A 207 -4.78 4.59 9.32
N HIS A 208 -5.25 5.24 10.39
CA HIS A 208 -6.25 6.31 10.31
C HIS A 208 -7.50 5.97 9.49
N GLU A 209 -8.18 4.91 9.91
CA GLU A 209 -9.39 4.35 9.29
C GLU A 209 -9.08 3.76 7.91
N GLY A 210 -8.15 2.80 7.87
CA GLY A 210 -7.88 2.01 6.67
C GLY A 210 -7.15 2.75 5.54
N LYS A 211 -6.56 3.93 5.80
CA LYS A 211 -5.77 4.65 4.80
C LYS A 211 -4.46 3.91 4.54
N ILE A 212 -4.14 3.77 3.26
CA ILE A 212 -2.95 3.06 2.78
C ILE A 212 -2.40 3.75 1.51
N PRO A 213 -1.07 3.79 1.30
CA PRO A 213 -0.51 4.21 0.02
C PRO A 213 -0.96 3.32 -1.13
N LEU A 214 -1.23 3.93 -2.29
CA LEU A 214 -1.72 3.26 -3.49
C LEU A 214 -0.79 3.51 -4.68
N LEU A 215 -0.48 2.46 -5.43
CA LEU A 215 0.10 2.55 -6.76
C LEU A 215 -1.03 2.75 -7.77
N ILE A 216 -0.98 3.85 -8.51
CA ILE A 216 -1.93 4.17 -9.57
C ILE A 216 -1.26 3.91 -10.90
N LYS A 217 -1.86 3.03 -11.71
CA LYS A 217 -1.43 2.75 -13.08
C LYS A 217 -2.41 3.39 -14.05
N PHE A 218 -1.88 4.09 -15.03
CA PHE A 218 -2.66 4.78 -16.05
C PHE A 218 -2.59 4.04 -17.38
N LYS A 219 -3.61 4.23 -18.21
CA LYS A 219 -3.55 3.80 -19.62
C LYS A 219 -2.34 4.46 -20.30
N GLY A 220 -1.51 3.65 -20.96
CA GLY A 220 -0.22 4.08 -21.52
C GLY A 220 0.98 3.77 -20.63
N GLY A 221 0.77 3.10 -19.48
CA GLY A 221 1.83 2.51 -18.67
C GLY A 221 2.52 3.45 -17.68
N LYS A 222 2.07 4.71 -17.57
CA LYS A 222 2.58 5.63 -16.55
C LYS A 222 2.07 5.23 -15.16
N GLN A 223 2.89 5.51 -14.15
CA GLN A 223 2.62 5.12 -12.77
C GLN A 223 2.96 6.25 -11.81
N ILE A 224 2.14 6.41 -10.77
CA ILE A 224 2.41 7.30 -9.64
C ILE A 224 2.02 6.61 -8.34
N VAL A 225 2.55 7.10 -7.23
CA VAL A 225 2.16 6.68 -5.89
C VAL A 225 1.25 7.74 -5.28
N TYR A 226 0.04 7.39 -4.90
CA TYR A 226 -0.85 8.21 -4.08
C TYR A 226 -0.63 7.89 -2.61
N LYS A 227 -0.43 8.92 -1.78
CA LYS A 227 -0.38 8.79 -0.31
C LYS A 227 -1.50 9.63 0.33
N PRO A 228 -2.39 9.02 1.14
CA PRO A 228 -3.50 9.72 1.78
C PRO A 228 -3.07 10.49 3.05
N ARG A 229 -1.95 11.20 2.97
CA ARG A 229 -1.34 12.00 4.04
C ARG A 229 -0.57 13.20 3.46
N SER A 230 -0.12 14.11 4.31
CA SER A 230 0.77 15.19 3.87
C SER A 230 2.03 14.61 3.20
N MET A 231 2.36 15.20 2.06
CA MET A 231 3.59 14.95 1.31
C MET A 231 4.56 16.14 1.40
N LEU A 232 4.27 17.13 2.24
CA LEU A 232 5.17 18.26 2.47
C LEU A 232 6.58 17.80 2.86
N PRO A 233 6.76 16.81 3.76
CA PRO A 233 8.11 16.37 4.12
C PRO A 233 8.89 15.81 2.93
N GLU A 234 8.26 14.94 2.14
CA GLU A 234 8.89 14.38 0.94
C GLU A 234 9.18 15.44 -0.12
N ARG A 235 8.32 16.45 -0.27
CA ARG A 235 8.56 17.58 -1.17
C ARG A 235 9.78 18.40 -0.75
N VAL A 236 9.90 18.74 0.53
CA VAL A 236 11.02 19.52 1.08
C VAL A 236 12.33 18.74 1.02
N LEU A 237 12.29 17.45 1.33
CA LEU A 237 13.48 16.60 1.40
C LEU A 237 13.93 16.09 0.03
N CYS A 238 13.00 15.60 -0.80
CA CYS A 238 13.27 14.81 -2.01
C CYS A 238 12.73 15.40 -3.32
N GLY A 239 11.89 16.44 -3.26
CA GLY A 239 11.21 16.99 -4.42
C GLY A 239 12.13 17.63 -5.46
N ARG A 240 11.85 17.49 -6.75
CA ARG A 240 12.55 18.24 -7.80
C ARG A 240 12.27 19.75 -7.70
N GLY A 241 13.30 20.57 -7.91
CA GLY A 241 13.21 22.02 -8.10
C GLY A 241 13.86 22.87 -7.00
N ASN A 242 13.85 22.42 -5.73
CA ASN A 242 14.49 23.10 -4.59
C ASN A 242 14.45 22.25 -3.28
N SER A 243 14.81 20.97 -3.34
CA SER A 243 14.84 20.11 -2.15
C SER A 243 16.22 19.99 -1.52
N LEU A 244 16.25 19.55 -0.26
CA LEU A 244 17.50 19.27 0.45
C LEU A 244 18.38 18.26 -0.30
N PHE A 245 17.80 17.17 -0.80
CA PHE A 245 18.57 16.15 -1.50
C PHE A 245 19.07 16.62 -2.86
N GLN A 246 18.35 17.51 -3.55
CA GLN A 246 18.87 18.13 -4.77
C GLN A 246 20.14 18.95 -4.49
N GLU A 247 20.14 19.78 -3.44
CA GLU A 247 21.29 20.61 -3.05
C GLU A 247 22.48 19.78 -2.54
N ALA A 248 22.21 18.55 -2.09
CA ALA A 248 23.24 17.57 -1.75
C ALA A 248 23.77 16.80 -2.97
N GLY A 249 23.14 16.89 -4.14
CA GLY A 249 23.48 16.07 -5.30
C GLY A 249 23.04 14.61 -5.17
N LEU A 250 21.94 14.37 -4.44
CA LEU A 250 21.31 13.06 -4.25
C LEU A 250 20.07 12.91 -5.14
N GLY A 251 19.58 11.67 -5.28
CA GLY A 251 18.37 11.34 -6.04
C GLY A 251 17.13 12.14 -5.63
N THR A 252 16.40 12.68 -6.61
CA THR A 252 15.15 13.44 -6.41
C THR A 252 14.07 13.07 -7.42
N TYR A 253 12.82 13.24 -7.01
CA TYR A 253 11.66 12.84 -7.80
C TYR A 253 10.53 13.87 -7.70
N HIS A 254 9.54 13.76 -8.59
CA HIS A 254 8.38 14.64 -8.55
C HIS A 254 7.50 14.31 -7.33
N VAL A 255 7.09 15.36 -6.62
CA VAL A 255 6.14 15.28 -5.50
C VAL A 255 5.12 16.38 -5.66
N VAL A 256 3.84 16.02 -5.62
CA VAL A 256 2.70 16.95 -5.65
C VAL A 256 1.96 16.83 -4.33
N CYS A 257 1.73 17.97 -3.66
CA CYS A 257 0.96 18.04 -2.42
C CYS A 257 -0.43 18.61 -2.70
N GLY A 258 -1.45 18.04 -2.09
CA GLY A 258 -2.83 18.50 -2.17
C GLY A 258 -3.50 18.49 -0.80
N GLN A 259 -4.62 19.21 -0.69
CA GLN A 259 -5.45 19.24 0.51
C GLN A 259 -6.90 19.47 0.14
N ASP A 260 -7.81 18.77 0.83
CA ASP A 260 -9.25 18.96 0.70
C ASP A 260 -9.95 18.81 2.06
N GLY A 261 -11.30 18.77 2.05
CA GLY A 261 -12.10 18.59 3.26
C GLY A 261 -11.86 17.27 4.01
N GLN A 262 -11.16 16.30 3.41
CA GLN A 262 -10.78 15.02 3.99
C GLN A 262 -9.29 14.99 4.42
N GLY A 263 -8.64 16.16 4.44
CA GLY A 263 -7.26 16.34 4.90
C GLY A 263 -6.22 16.45 3.78
N ALA A 264 -4.96 16.44 4.17
CA ALA A 264 -3.82 16.49 3.26
C ALA A 264 -3.62 15.16 2.53
N PHE A 265 -3.12 15.23 1.31
CA PHE A 265 -2.75 14.10 0.47
C PHE A 265 -1.60 14.48 -0.45
N GLY A 266 -1.07 13.52 -1.21
CA GLY A 266 -0.23 13.86 -2.34
C GLY A 266 0.12 12.69 -3.24
N PHE A 267 0.92 13.01 -4.25
CA PHE A 267 1.39 12.09 -5.26
C PHE A 267 2.91 12.14 -5.35
N ALA A 268 3.53 10.99 -5.58
CA ALA A 268 4.94 10.85 -5.86
C ALA A 268 5.17 10.09 -7.17
N GLU A 269 6.28 10.39 -7.83
CA GLU A 269 6.77 9.64 -8.98
C GLU A 269 7.00 8.18 -8.56
N TYR A 270 6.57 7.24 -9.40
CA TYR A 270 6.90 5.84 -9.18
C TYR A 270 8.34 5.58 -9.62
N LEU A 271 9.20 5.20 -8.66
CA LEU A 271 10.60 4.89 -8.91
C LEU A 271 10.77 3.39 -9.16
N GLU A 272 11.28 3.04 -10.35
CA GLU A 272 11.54 1.66 -10.73
C GLU A 272 12.93 1.22 -10.29
N ASN A 273 13.01 0.07 -9.61
CA ASN A 273 14.26 -0.57 -9.25
C ASN A 273 14.57 -1.72 -10.23
N ARG A 274 15.36 -1.43 -11.26
CA ARG A 274 15.67 -2.39 -12.32
C ARG A 274 17.07 -2.97 -12.17
N GLN A 275 17.16 -4.30 -12.19
CA GLN A 275 18.45 -5.00 -12.12
C GLN A 275 19.43 -4.55 -13.19
N SER A 276 18.98 -4.38 -14.44
CA SER A 276 19.83 -3.97 -15.56
C SER A 276 20.48 -2.59 -15.35
N GLU A 277 19.82 -1.70 -14.63
CA GLU A 277 20.27 -0.32 -14.39
C GLU A 277 21.08 -0.21 -13.07
N ASN A 278 20.88 -1.16 -12.16
CA ASN A 278 21.48 -1.16 -10.83
C ASN A 278 22.50 -2.29 -10.64
N THR A 279 23.01 -2.88 -11.72
CA THR A 279 24.10 -3.86 -11.66
C THR A 279 25.44 -3.15 -11.65
N VAL A 280 26.11 -3.19 -10.50
CA VAL A 280 27.47 -2.71 -10.28
C VAL A 280 28.46 -3.57 -11.09
N GLN A 281 29.25 -2.90 -11.92
CA GLN A 281 30.22 -3.49 -12.84
C GLN A 281 31.65 -3.47 -12.29
N SER A 282 31.94 -2.52 -11.39
CA SER A 282 33.29 -2.32 -10.87
C SER A 282 33.31 -1.89 -9.41
N LYS A 283 34.50 -1.97 -8.81
CA LYS A 283 34.75 -1.49 -7.46
C LYS A 283 34.45 0.01 -7.33
N GLU A 284 34.82 0.80 -8.34
CA GLU A 284 34.64 2.25 -8.36
C GLU A 284 33.16 2.64 -8.37
N GLU A 285 32.32 1.90 -9.11
CA GLU A 285 30.87 2.10 -9.09
C GLU A 285 30.29 1.78 -7.70
N LEU A 286 30.77 0.72 -7.05
CA LEU A 286 30.37 0.39 -5.68
C LEU A 286 30.78 1.49 -4.69
N GLU A 287 32.04 1.94 -4.75
CA GLU A 287 32.55 3.02 -3.90
C GLU A 287 31.73 4.31 -4.10
N ALA A 288 31.40 4.65 -5.34
CA ALA A 288 30.59 5.83 -5.66
C ALA A 288 29.14 5.69 -5.14
N TYR A 289 28.54 4.50 -5.20
CA TYR A 289 27.21 4.27 -4.63
C TYR A 289 27.25 4.35 -3.09
N LEU A 290 28.23 3.73 -2.45
CA LEU A 290 28.42 3.80 -1.00
C LEU A 290 28.72 5.22 -0.52
N GLN A 291 29.47 6.00 -1.31
CA GLN A 291 29.71 7.42 -1.03
C GLN A 291 28.40 8.22 -1.01
N ARG A 292 27.47 7.95 -1.93
CA ARG A 292 26.13 8.57 -1.93
C ARG A 292 25.31 8.16 -0.71
N LEU A 293 25.39 6.89 -0.29
CA LEU A 293 24.76 6.46 0.96
C LEU A 293 25.36 7.14 2.19
N CYS A 294 26.69 7.29 2.26
CA CYS A 294 27.35 8.07 3.31
C CYS A 294 26.92 9.54 3.29
N LEU A 295 26.74 10.13 2.10
CA LEU A 295 26.29 11.50 1.96
C LEU A 295 24.85 11.65 2.44
N LEU A 296 23.98 10.73 2.04
CA LEU A 296 22.60 10.65 2.48
C LEU A 296 22.49 10.51 4.00
N ASP A 297 23.34 9.69 4.63
CA ASP A 297 23.42 9.55 6.09
C ASP A 297 23.69 10.88 6.79
N LYS A 298 24.73 11.60 6.31
CA LYS A 298 25.13 12.88 6.87
C LYS A 298 24.05 13.95 6.66
N VAL A 299 23.47 14.03 5.47
CA VAL A 299 22.41 15.00 5.15
C VAL A 299 21.12 14.70 5.92
N GLY A 300 20.72 13.42 6.01
CA GLY A 300 19.60 12.98 6.80
C GLY A 300 19.76 13.34 8.29
N THR A 301 20.98 13.20 8.82
CA THR A 301 21.30 13.60 10.20
C THR A 301 21.07 15.10 10.44
N LEU A 302 21.36 15.98 9.46
CA LEU A 302 21.15 17.43 9.61
C LEU A 302 19.69 17.80 9.87
N VAL A 303 18.75 17.03 9.33
CA VAL A 303 17.31 17.22 9.50
C VAL A 303 16.70 16.23 10.49
N GLY A 304 17.51 15.40 11.16
CA GLY A 304 17.03 14.38 12.10
C GLY A 304 16.11 13.35 11.45
N LEU A 305 16.40 12.96 10.21
CA LEU A 305 15.67 11.93 9.47
C LEU A 305 15.94 10.56 10.08
N SER A 306 14.89 9.87 10.51
CA SER A 306 14.93 8.53 11.09
C SER A 306 14.02 7.60 10.30
N ASP A 307 13.87 6.38 10.77
CA ASP A 307 13.13 5.29 10.13
C ASP A 307 13.52 5.02 8.65
N LEU A 308 14.75 5.39 8.30
CA LEU A 308 15.36 5.01 7.03
C LEU A 308 15.92 3.59 7.16
N HIS A 309 15.11 2.61 6.76
CA HIS A 309 15.53 1.23 6.54
C HIS A 309 15.60 0.92 5.04
N TYR A 310 16.12 -0.25 4.67
CA TYR A 310 16.33 -0.62 3.26
C TYR A 310 15.05 -0.58 2.39
N LEU A 311 13.86 -0.78 2.96
CA LEU A 311 12.60 -0.64 2.22
C LEU A 311 12.30 0.83 1.83
N ASN A 312 12.81 1.81 2.59
CA ASN A 312 12.60 3.24 2.38
C ASN A 312 13.66 3.89 1.48
N ILE A 313 14.53 3.07 0.87
CA ILE A 313 15.46 3.50 -0.18
C ILE A 313 15.20 2.69 -1.44
N ILE A 314 14.98 3.39 -2.55
CA ILE A 314 14.95 2.81 -3.89
C ILE A 314 16.23 3.20 -4.60
N THR A 315 16.82 2.27 -5.34
CA THR A 315 17.95 2.59 -6.23
C THR A 315 17.45 2.66 -7.66
N GLN A 316 17.87 3.67 -8.40
CA GLN A 316 17.60 3.78 -9.84
C GLN A 316 18.81 4.38 -10.53
N GLY A 317 19.42 3.64 -11.46
CA GLY A 317 20.66 4.03 -12.12
C GLY A 317 21.84 4.20 -11.16
N LEU A 318 21.97 3.33 -10.16
CA LEU A 318 22.98 3.43 -9.09
C LEU A 318 22.95 4.74 -8.29
N GLU A 319 21.77 5.37 -8.21
CA GLU A 319 21.51 6.53 -7.34
C GLU A 319 20.50 6.12 -6.25
N PRO A 320 20.76 6.40 -4.96
CA PRO A 320 19.80 6.12 -3.89
C PRO A 320 18.76 7.25 -3.78
N TYR A 321 17.49 6.86 -3.74
CA TYR A 321 16.33 7.73 -3.56
C TYR A 321 15.65 7.39 -2.25
N VAL A 322 15.46 8.37 -1.38
CA VAL A 322 14.65 8.20 -0.17
C VAL A 322 13.18 8.31 -0.52
N ILE A 323 12.41 7.31 -0.13
CA ILE A 323 10.95 7.39 -0.07
C ILE A 323 10.52 7.39 1.39
N ASP A 324 9.29 7.84 1.64
CA ASP A 324 8.69 7.78 2.98
C ASP A 324 9.44 8.60 4.04
N GLY A 325 9.98 9.76 3.64
CA GLY A 325 10.72 10.69 4.51
C GLY A 325 9.86 11.46 5.52
N GLU A 326 8.92 10.80 6.19
CA GLU A 326 7.95 11.41 7.12
C GLU A 326 8.37 11.39 8.60
N VAL A 327 9.43 10.66 8.94
CA VAL A 327 10.03 10.62 10.29
C VAL A 327 11.25 11.54 10.34
N TYR A 328 11.03 12.81 10.63
CA TYR A 328 12.05 13.87 10.57
C TYR A 328 12.11 14.68 11.86
N LEU A 329 13.14 15.53 12.00
CA LEU A 329 13.36 16.42 13.15
C LEU A 329 13.33 15.67 14.50
N MET A 330 13.83 14.43 14.51
CA MET A 330 13.87 13.62 15.72
C MET A 330 14.72 14.29 16.83
N PRO A 331 14.30 14.19 18.10
CA PRO A 331 15.10 14.60 19.25
C PRO A 331 16.50 14.00 19.25
N GLN A 332 17.45 14.72 19.86
CA GLN A 332 18.81 14.20 20.06
C GLN A 332 18.78 12.87 20.82
N GLY A 333 19.64 11.93 20.42
CA GLY A 333 19.73 10.61 21.02
C GLY A 333 18.83 9.54 20.38
N ILE A 334 17.86 9.92 19.55
CA ILE A 334 17.16 8.97 18.70
C ILE A 334 18.05 8.64 17.49
N PRO A 335 18.31 7.35 17.19
CA PRO A 335 19.08 6.98 16.01
C PRO A 335 18.47 7.58 14.73
N THR A 336 19.31 8.26 13.96
CA THR A 336 18.96 8.86 12.66
C THR A 336 19.94 8.33 11.61
N GLY A 337 19.61 8.51 10.33
CA GLY A 337 20.47 8.10 9.24
C GLY A 337 20.25 6.67 8.71
N VAL A 338 21.02 6.35 7.68
CA VAL A 338 20.92 5.15 6.83
C VAL A 338 21.98 4.10 7.15
N MET A 339 23.01 4.43 7.92
CA MET A 339 24.11 3.52 8.27
C MET A 339 23.85 2.73 9.57
N ARG A 340 22.60 2.56 9.98
CA ARG A 340 22.25 1.80 11.19
C ARG A 340 22.65 0.31 11.03
N PRO A 341 23.47 -0.25 11.93
CA PRO A 341 23.83 -1.67 11.87
C PRO A 341 22.59 -2.57 11.92
N GLY A 342 22.53 -3.59 11.06
CA GLY A 342 21.43 -4.57 11.02
C GLY A 342 20.28 -4.18 10.08
N ASP A 343 19.81 -2.93 10.16
CA ASP A 343 18.58 -2.48 9.49
C ASP A 343 18.81 -1.48 8.35
N GLY A 344 20.02 -0.90 8.29
CA GLY A 344 20.37 0.10 7.30
C GLY A 344 20.46 -0.47 5.86
N PRO A 345 20.09 0.30 4.83
CA PRO A 345 20.29 -0.05 3.42
C PRO A 345 21.71 -0.50 3.08
N ALA A 346 22.73 0.03 3.78
CA ALA A 346 24.11 -0.38 3.59
C ALA A 346 24.41 -1.81 4.07
N SER A 347 23.56 -2.37 4.95
CA SER A 347 23.68 -3.71 5.50
C SER A 347 22.77 -4.73 4.79
N ALA A 348 21.83 -4.28 3.95
CA ALA A 348 20.77 -5.10 3.36
C ALA A 348 20.92 -5.31 1.84
N PHE A 349 22.11 -5.70 1.40
CA PHE A 349 22.34 -6.08 0.01
C PHE A 349 22.27 -7.61 -0.15
N ASP A 350 21.41 -8.07 -1.06
CA ASP A 350 21.32 -9.49 -1.40
C ASP A 350 22.36 -9.85 -2.47
N LEU A 351 23.49 -10.30 -1.95
CA LEU A 351 24.61 -10.79 -2.74
C LEU A 351 24.33 -12.14 -3.42
N SER A 352 23.23 -12.83 -3.15
CA SER A 352 22.93 -14.15 -3.75
C SER A 352 22.65 -14.09 -5.26
N CYS A 353 22.72 -12.91 -5.88
CA CYS A 353 22.33 -12.68 -7.28
C CYS A 353 20.89 -13.13 -7.57
N GLY A 354 19.99 -13.06 -6.57
CA GLY A 354 18.60 -13.49 -6.67
C GLY A 354 18.41 -15.01 -6.68
N SER A 355 19.43 -15.79 -6.32
CA SER A 355 19.31 -17.25 -6.17
C SER A 355 18.59 -17.66 -4.89
N ASP A 356 18.51 -16.79 -3.89
CA ASP A 356 17.71 -17.01 -2.68
C ASP A 356 16.35 -16.29 -2.79
N GLU A 357 15.27 -17.07 -2.87
CA GLU A 357 13.91 -16.54 -2.96
C GLU A 357 13.51 -15.64 -1.77
N LYS A 358 14.13 -15.81 -0.60
CA LYS A 358 13.83 -14.98 0.60
C LYS A 358 14.24 -13.52 0.44
N PHE A 359 15.13 -13.24 -0.50
CA PHE A 359 15.68 -11.91 -0.75
C PHE A 359 15.35 -11.35 -2.13
N LYS A 360 14.67 -12.14 -2.96
CA LYS A 360 14.15 -11.72 -4.26
C LYS A 360 13.26 -10.48 -4.09
N GLY A 361 13.62 -9.39 -4.77
CA GLY A 361 12.92 -8.10 -4.67
C GLY A 361 13.36 -7.20 -3.51
N LYS A 362 14.21 -7.67 -2.59
CA LYS A 362 14.84 -6.83 -1.55
C LYS A 362 16.14 -6.17 -2.03
N ASN A 363 16.71 -6.69 -3.12
CA ASN A 363 17.89 -6.14 -3.76
C ASN A 363 17.70 -4.71 -4.26
N LYS A 364 18.68 -3.86 -3.95
CA LYS A 364 18.74 -2.47 -4.40
C LYS A 364 19.83 -2.26 -5.45
N ILE A 365 20.91 -3.02 -5.34
CA ILE A 365 21.95 -3.14 -6.35
C ILE A 365 22.24 -4.62 -6.59
N TRP A 366 22.78 -4.93 -7.76
CA TRP A 366 23.23 -6.25 -8.17
C TRP A 366 24.70 -6.19 -8.53
N PHE A 367 25.37 -7.34 -8.63
CA PHE A 367 26.79 -7.40 -8.98
C PHE A 367 26.98 -8.11 -10.30
N HIS A 368 27.77 -7.52 -11.18
CA HIS A 368 28.17 -8.17 -12.42
C HIS A 368 29.00 -9.43 -12.09
N PRO A 369 28.82 -10.57 -12.80
CA PRO A 369 29.57 -11.80 -12.51
C PRO A 369 31.11 -11.69 -12.54
N LYS A 370 31.65 -10.61 -13.13
CA LYS A 370 33.09 -10.31 -13.18
C LYS A 370 33.62 -9.66 -11.90
N MET A 371 32.75 -9.08 -11.08
CA MET A 371 33.10 -8.67 -9.73
C MET A 371 33.27 -9.95 -8.90
N LYS A 372 34.50 -10.47 -8.85
CA LYS A 372 34.86 -11.60 -7.99
C LYS A 372 34.74 -11.17 -6.53
N VAL A 373 33.58 -11.40 -5.93
CA VAL A 373 33.33 -11.15 -4.50
C VAL A 373 33.22 -12.50 -3.80
N GLY A 374 34.36 -13.13 -3.52
CA GLY A 374 34.45 -14.45 -2.87
C GLY A 374 33.90 -15.63 -3.68
N ASN A 375 34.09 -16.85 -3.16
CA ASN A 375 33.47 -18.08 -3.70
C ASN A 375 32.08 -18.38 -3.09
N THR A 376 31.66 -17.57 -2.10
CA THR A 376 30.42 -17.73 -1.36
C THR A 376 29.86 -16.34 -1.07
N PHE A 377 28.80 -15.97 -1.77
CA PHE A 377 28.05 -14.76 -1.48
C PHE A 377 27.42 -14.90 -0.08
N LYS A 378 27.96 -14.18 0.91
CA LYS A 378 27.40 -14.12 2.26
C LYS A 378 26.18 -13.20 2.30
N HIS A 379 25.27 -13.48 3.22
CA HIS A 379 24.17 -12.60 3.56
C HIS A 379 24.73 -11.37 4.27
N MET A 380 24.43 -10.16 3.76
CA MET A 380 24.87 -8.84 4.28
C MET A 380 26.34 -8.47 3.98
N MET A 381 26.54 -7.29 3.36
CA MET A 381 27.86 -6.67 3.20
C MET A 381 28.26 -5.95 4.49
N SER A 382 28.87 -6.67 5.43
CA SER A 382 29.48 -6.01 6.58
C SER A 382 30.66 -5.13 6.13
N PRO A 383 31.03 -4.07 6.88
CA PRO A 383 32.21 -3.27 6.57
C PRO A 383 33.49 -4.14 6.44
N GLU A 384 33.62 -5.18 7.25
CA GLU A 384 34.73 -6.12 7.20
C GLU A 384 34.74 -6.91 5.89
N PHE A 385 33.58 -7.36 5.42
CA PHE A 385 33.43 -8.06 4.14
C PHE A 385 33.76 -7.16 2.95
N LEU A 386 33.25 -5.91 2.94
CA LEU A 386 33.59 -4.92 1.91
C LEU A 386 35.10 -4.72 1.83
N GLN A 387 35.75 -4.61 2.99
CA GLN A 387 37.19 -4.38 3.07
C GLN A 387 38.01 -5.62 2.67
N SER A 388 37.64 -6.82 3.12
CA SER A 388 38.42 -8.04 2.89
C SER A 388 38.21 -8.64 1.51
N GLU A 389 36.96 -8.68 1.03
CA GLU A 389 36.60 -9.40 -0.19
C GLU A 389 36.54 -8.49 -1.43
N VAL A 390 36.18 -7.21 -1.25
CA VAL A 390 36.02 -6.24 -2.36
C VAL A 390 37.13 -5.19 -2.37
N GLY A 391 37.85 -5.03 -1.25
CA GLY A 391 38.86 -4.01 -1.07
C GLY A 391 38.29 -2.59 -0.87
N VAL A 392 37.01 -2.48 -0.51
CA VAL A 392 36.31 -1.21 -0.29
C VAL A 392 36.34 -0.87 1.20
N ASN A 393 36.87 0.31 1.54
CA ASN A 393 36.94 0.77 2.93
C ASN A 393 35.78 1.72 3.24
N LEU A 394 34.72 1.21 3.87
CA LEU A 394 33.53 2.02 4.17
C LEU A 394 33.83 3.17 5.14
N ASP A 395 34.66 2.95 6.17
CA ASP A 395 35.05 3.98 7.14
C ASP A 395 35.78 5.14 6.48
N LYS A 396 36.69 4.82 5.55
CA LYS A 396 37.40 5.80 4.73
C LYS A 396 36.41 6.61 3.89
N ILE A 397 35.53 5.94 3.13
CA ILE A 397 34.52 6.62 2.30
C ILE A 397 33.65 7.53 3.18
N HIS A 398 33.19 7.03 4.32
CA HIS A 398 32.39 7.79 5.26
C HIS A 398 33.15 9.02 5.79
N SER A 399 34.42 8.87 6.18
CA SER A 399 35.25 9.99 6.66
C SER A 399 35.54 11.05 5.59
N GLU A 400 35.72 10.63 4.34
CA GLU A 400 36.05 11.51 3.21
C GLU A 400 34.81 12.18 2.59
N THR A 401 33.62 11.61 2.80
CA THR A 401 32.36 12.18 2.30
C THR A 401 32.06 13.51 2.99
N LYS A 402 31.91 14.59 2.21
CA LYS A 402 31.59 15.92 2.73
C LYS A 402 30.20 16.35 2.28
N VAL A 403 29.43 16.93 3.20
CA VAL A 403 28.16 17.56 2.86
C VAL A 403 28.45 18.89 2.13
N PRO A 404 27.87 19.14 0.95
CA PRO A 404 28.03 20.41 0.26
C PRO A 404 27.55 21.60 1.10
N PRO A 405 28.21 22.78 1.04
CA PRO A 405 27.76 23.97 1.75
C PRO A 405 26.32 24.38 1.44
N ALA A 406 25.88 24.22 0.19
CA ALA A 406 24.50 24.51 -0.23
C ALA A 406 23.48 23.61 0.50
N ALA A 407 23.79 22.33 0.68
CA ALA A 407 22.95 21.41 1.44
C ALA A 407 22.86 21.79 2.94
N PHE A 408 23.92 22.32 3.54
CA PHE A 408 23.87 22.82 4.92
C PHE A 408 22.91 23.99 5.07
N GLU A 409 22.97 24.97 4.18
CA GLU A 409 22.05 26.12 4.22
C GLU A 409 20.61 25.68 3.92
N ARG A 410 20.42 24.83 2.89
CA ARG A 410 19.10 24.29 2.57
C ARG A 410 18.52 23.48 3.73
N ALA A 411 19.34 22.74 4.49
CA ALA A 411 18.91 21.99 5.65
C ALA A 411 18.33 22.91 6.74
N LYS A 412 18.90 24.10 6.97
CA LYS A 412 18.35 25.06 7.94
C LYS A 412 16.94 25.49 7.54
N THR A 413 16.76 25.92 6.30
CA THR A 413 15.45 26.31 5.78
C THR A 413 14.47 25.14 5.77
N ALA A 414 14.94 23.92 5.42
CA ALA A 414 14.11 22.72 5.42
C ALA A 414 13.59 22.42 6.83
N ARG A 415 14.40 22.58 7.87
CA ARG A 415 13.96 22.40 9.26
C ARG A 415 12.87 23.40 9.64
N GLU A 416 12.97 24.65 9.22
CA GLU A 416 11.95 25.68 9.47
C GLU A 416 10.63 25.34 8.77
N GLU A 417 10.68 24.93 7.50
CA GLU A 417 9.50 24.47 6.74
C GLU A 417 8.84 23.26 7.41
N LEU A 418 9.65 22.26 7.79
CA LEU A 418 9.19 21.01 8.40
C LEU A 418 8.60 21.19 9.80
N GLN A 419 9.02 22.22 10.55
CA GLN A 419 8.47 22.54 11.88
C GLN A 419 7.01 23.03 11.85
N THR A 420 6.47 23.34 10.67
CA THR A 420 5.08 23.75 10.50
C THR A 420 4.09 22.59 10.56
N GLU A 421 4.56 21.35 10.40
CA GLU A 421 3.75 20.14 10.50
C GLU A 421 4.23 19.24 11.66
N ASN A 422 3.35 18.36 12.14
CA ASN A 422 3.77 17.34 13.09
C ASN A 422 4.53 16.24 12.33
N SER A 423 5.74 15.89 12.75
CA SER A 423 6.48 14.77 12.15
C SER A 423 5.95 13.44 12.65
N ARG A 424 6.05 12.37 11.86
CA ARG A 424 5.83 11.01 12.38
C ARG A 424 6.95 10.68 13.38
N ILE A 425 6.63 9.93 14.43
CA ILE A 425 7.61 9.36 15.37
C ILE A 425 7.31 7.88 15.58
N VAL A 426 8.35 7.05 15.56
CA VAL A 426 8.25 5.62 15.85
C VAL A 426 8.45 5.42 17.35
N LEU A 427 7.37 5.10 18.05
CA LEU A 427 7.43 4.76 19.48
C LEU A 427 8.00 3.36 19.66
N ALA A 428 7.24 2.34 19.26
CA ALA A 428 7.66 0.93 19.22
C ALA A 428 7.74 0.44 17.77
N THR A 429 8.29 -0.76 17.56
CA THR A 429 8.31 -1.35 16.21
C THR A 429 6.89 -1.61 15.74
N THR A 430 6.66 -1.52 14.43
CA THR A 430 5.33 -1.79 13.88
C THR A 430 4.84 -3.19 14.20
N LYS A 431 5.75 -4.16 14.21
CA LYS A 431 5.44 -5.54 14.61
C LYS A 431 4.91 -5.61 16.04
N ASP A 432 5.60 -5.00 17.00
CA ASP A 432 5.17 -5.04 18.41
C ASP A 432 3.80 -4.38 18.59
N LEU A 433 3.58 -3.24 17.91
CA LEU A 433 2.29 -2.55 17.94
C LEU A 433 1.17 -3.41 17.35
N ASN A 434 1.42 -4.02 16.20
CA ASN A 434 0.45 -4.87 15.51
C ASN A 434 0.13 -6.12 16.33
N ASP A 435 1.14 -6.82 16.85
CA ASP A 435 0.98 -8.02 17.67
C ASP A 435 0.08 -7.76 18.89
N ILE A 436 0.25 -6.61 19.55
CA ILE A 436 -0.62 -6.21 20.66
C ILE A 436 -2.03 -5.87 20.17
N ILE A 437 -2.17 -5.08 19.10
CA ILE A 437 -3.50 -4.70 18.56
C ILE A 437 -4.33 -5.91 18.16
N LEU A 438 -3.71 -6.93 17.58
CA LEU A 438 -4.41 -8.16 17.20
C LEU A 438 -5.04 -8.88 18.41
N GLY A 439 -4.53 -8.66 19.62
CA GLY A 439 -5.06 -9.19 20.87
C GLY A 439 -6.12 -8.33 21.57
N ILE A 440 -6.38 -7.11 21.09
CA ILE A 440 -7.35 -6.18 21.71
C ILE A 440 -8.75 -6.48 21.19
N ASP A 441 -9.68 -6.78 22.11
CA ASP A 441 -11.11 -6.78 21.82
C ASP A 441 -11.64 -5.34 22.00
N PRO A 442 -12.05 -4.65 20.92
CA PRO A 442 -12.52 -3.27 21.00
C PRO A 442 -13.78 -3.09 21.84
N LEU A 443 -14.52 -4.16 22.15
CA LEU A 443 -15.69 -4.14 23.03
C LEU A 443 -15.34 -4.30 24.51
N GLU A 444 -14.09 -4.64 24.83
CA GLU A 444 -13.60 -4.84 26.19
C GLU A 444 -12.47 -3.85 26.51
N PRO A 445 -12.79 -2.64 27.05
CA PRO A 445 -11.83 -1.55 27.19
C PRO A 445 -10.55 -1.87 27.98
N ASN A 446 -10.61 -2.87 28.86
CA ASN A 446 -9.48 -3.29 29.67
C ASN A 446 -8.38 -4.01 28.87
N THR A 447 -8.70 -4.55 27.69
CA THR A 447 -7.71 -5.22 26.82
C THR A 447 -6.66 -4.25 26.27
N ALA A 448 -6.97 -2.95 26.22
CA ALA A 448 -6.04 -1.90 25.79
C ALA A 448 -4.94 -1.56 26.81
N ASN A 449 -5.01 -2.07 28.05
CA ASN A 449 -4.08 -1.67 29.12
C ASN A 449 -2.63 -2.07 28.84
N GLU A 450 -2.38 -3.17 28.12
CA GLU A 450 -1.01 -3.57 27.73
C GLU A 450 -0.41 -2.56 26.74
N MET A 451 -1.17 -2.13 25.75
CA MET A 451 -0.76 -1.09 24.80
C MET A 451 -0.48 0.24 25.51
N ILE A 452 -1.30 0.63 26.50
CA ILE A 452 -1.07 1.86 27.28
C ILE A 452 0.28 1.80 28.03
N LYS A 453 0.60 0.66 28.65
CA LYS A 453 1.88 0.46 29.34
C LYS A 453 3.06 0.54 28.37
N LEU A 454 2.93 -0.06 27.18
CA LEU A 454 3.95 0.05 26.13
C LEU A 454 4.14 1.51 25.71
N ILE A 455 3.07 2.21 25.40
CA ILE A 455 3.11 3.63 25.00
C ILE A 455 3.76 4.48 26.09
N GLN A 456 3.39 4.28 27.36
CA GLN A 456 4.00 4.99 28.49
C GLN A 456 5.52 4.75 28.53
N SER A 457 5.94 3.48 28.51
CA SER A 457 7.36 3.10 28.53
C SER A 457 8.13 3.73 27.37
N GLU A 458 7.59 3.70 26.15
CA GLU A 458 8.23 4.28 24.97
C GLU A 458 8.32 5.81 25.02
N VAL A 459 7.27 6.49 25.50
CA VAL A 459 7.28 7.94 25.71
C VAL A 459 8.37 8.33 26.70
N GLU A 460 8.47 7.61 27.82
CA GLU A 460 9.46 7.87 28.87
C GLU A 460 10.90 7.56 28.40
N MET A 461 11.10 6.48 27.65
CA MET A 461 12.41 6.13 27.06
C MET A 461 12.92 7.17 26.07
N LYS A 462 12.02 7.93 25.42
CA LYS A 462 12.38 9.03 24.52
C LYS A 462 12.51 10.38 25.24
N ASP A 463 12.59 10.38 26.56
CA ASP A 463 12.77 11.55 27.44
C ASP A 463 11.58 12.52 27.47
N PHE A 464 10.37 12.00 27.28
CA PHE A 464 9.12 12.73 27.49
C PHE A 464 8.45 12.30 28.81
N ILE A 465 7.65 13.19 29.38
CA ILE A 465 6.77 12.92 30.52
C ILE A 465 5.45 12.39 29.97
N PHE A 466 5.09 11.16 30.29
CA PHE A 466 3.80 10.60 29.95
C PHE A 466 2.65 11.39 30.62
N VAL A 467 1.58 11.65 29.88
CA VAL A 467 0.46 12.45 30.37
C VAL A 467 -0.64 11.54 30.94
N GLU A 468 -0.53 11.23 32.23
CA GLU A 468 -1.46 10.33 32.95
C GLU A 468 -2.94 10.74 32.79
N SER A 469 -3.22 12.04 32.79
CA SER A 469 -4.58 12.58 32.62
C SER A 469 -5.19 12.25 31.25
N SER A 470 -4.38 11.90 30.26
CA SER A 470 -4.82 11.57 28.89
C SER A 470 -5.15 10.08 28.72
N VAL A 471 -4.89 9.23 29.72
CA VAL A 471 -5.12 7.77 29.64
C VAL A 471 -6.52 7.37 29.13
N PRO A 472 -7.63 8.03 29.54
CA PRO A 472 -8.94 7.73 28.97
C PRO A 472 -9.03 7.95 27.46
N LEU A 473 -8.48 9.06 26.96
CA LEU A 473 -8.46 9.40 25.53
C LEU A 473 -7.49 8.51 24.74
N ILE A 474 -6.36 8.14 25.35
CA ILE A 474 -5.41 7.17 24.77
C ILE A 474 -6.11 5.83 24.59
N ARG A 475 -6.84 5.37 25.60
CA ARG A 475 -7.61 4.12 25.54
C ARG A 475 -8.64 4.16 24.41
N GLU A 476 -9.41 5.25 24.31
CA GLU A 476 -10.38 5.43 23.23
C GLU A 476 -9.71 5.32 21.85
N GLN A 477 -8.55 5.96 21.67
CA GLN A 477 -7.83 5.89 20.40
C GLN A 477 -7.28 4.49 20.10
N ILE A 478 -6.79 3.76 21.10
CA ILE A 478 -6.36 2.35 20.93
C ILE A 478 -7.54 1.47 20.51
N LEU A 479 -8.69 1.59 21.18
CA LEU A 479 -9.88 0.81 20.86
C LEU A 479 -10.41 1.15 19.46
N ARG A 480 -10.31 2.42 19.06
CA ARG A 480 -10.60 2.84 17.69
C ARG A 480 -9.67 2.14 16.71
N ASP A 481 -8.35 2.26 16.84
CA ASP A 481 -7.41 1.62 15.91
C ASP A 481 -7.59 0.08 15.87
N ALA A 482 -7.85 -0.56 17.01
CA ALA A 482 -8.18 -1.99 17.07
C ALA A 482 -9.48 -2.33 16.32
N SER A 483 -10.52 -1.49 16.44
CA SER A 483 -11.80 -1.66 15.75
C SER A 483 -11.69 -1.46 14.22
N HIS A 484 -10.66 -0.77 13.75
CA HIS A 484 -10.38 -0.53 12.33
C HIS A 484 -9.27 -1.46 11.79
N ASN A 485 -8.65 -2.28 12.66
CA ASN A 485 -7.47 -3.09 12.33
C ASN A 485 -6.35 -2.24 11.69
N ASP A 486 -6.08 -1.10 12.32
CA ASP A 486 -5.03 -0.15 11.97
C ASP A 486 -3.86 -0.26 12.93
N VAL A 487 -2.67 0.06 12.43
CA VAL A 487 -1.47 0.23 13.26
C VAL A 487 -1.47 1.66 13.83
N PRO A 488 -1.14 1.87 15.12
CA PRO A 488 -1.06 3.19 15.72
C PRO A 488 -0.04 4.08 15.02
N ALA A 489 -0.42 5.34 14.82
CA ALA A 489 0.48 6.37 14.31
C ALA A 489 0.68 7.45 15.37
N PHE A 490 1.95 7.77 15.64
CA PHE A 490 2.34 8.78 16.60
C PHE A 490 3.03 9.94 15.88
N TYR A 491 2.85 11.13 16.44
CA TYR A 491 3.35 12.36 15.87
C TYR A 491 4.08 13.21 16.91
N LEU A 492 5.13 13.91 16.50
CA LEU A 492 5.82 14.90 17.32
C LEU A 492 5.42 16.29 16.87
N ASN A 493 4.80 17.06 17.78
CA ASN A 493 4.59 18.48 17.59
C ASN A 493 5.84 19.24 18.04
N HIS A 494 6.62 19.74 17.08
CA HIS A 494 7.90 20.41 17.37
C HIS A 494 7.74 21.73 18.13
N GLN A 495 6.67 22.48 17.85
CA GLN A 495 6.44 23.79 18.44
C GLN A 495 6.10 23.69 19.93
N ARG A 496 5.32 22.67 20.30
CA ARG A 496 4.87 22.43 21.67
C ARG A 496 5.72 21.44 22.43
N GLY A 497 6.60 20.70 21.74
CA GLY A 497 7.37 19.62 22.34
C GLY A 497 6.47 18.51 22.88
N GLU A 498 5.43 18.14 22.13
CA GLU A 498 4.42 17.15 22.54
C GLU A 498 4.43 15.94 21.61
N ILE A 499 4.27 14.75 22.17
CA ILE A 499 3.96 13.54 21.39
C ILE A 499 2.44 13.38 21.36
N LEU A 500 1.91 13.18 20.17
CA LEU A 500 0.50 13.03 19.87
C LEU A 500 0.20 11.62 19.38
N TYR A 501 -0.94 11.07 19.81
CA TYR A 501 -1.57 9.88 19.21
C TYR A 501 -2.89 10.33 18.61
N ASN A 502 -2.93 10.49 17.29
CA ASN A 502 -4.09 10.99 16.53
C ASN A 502 -4.72 12.27 17.14
N GLY A 503 -3.87 13.20 17.60
CA GLY A 503 -4.26 14.47 18.21
C GLY A 503 -4.37 14.45 19.74
N VAL A 504 -4.37 13.27 20.38
CA VAL A 504 -4.31 13.14 21.84
C VAL A 504 -2.88 13.35 22.32
N VAL A 505 -2.66 14.30 23.23
CA VAL A 505 -1.32 14.51 23.84
C VAL A 505 -1.00 13.37 24.80
N ILE A 506 -0.01 12.56 24.45
CA ILE A 506 0.44 11.39 25.24
C ILE A 506 1.75 11.63 25.98
N GLY A 507 2.57 12.57 25.49
CA GLY A 507 3.85 12.90 26.11
C GLY A 507 4.16 14.38 25.99
N ARG A 508 4.84 14.95 27.00
CA ARG A 508 5.38 16.32 26.95
C ARG A 508 6.87 16.31 27.23
N ARG A 509 7.64 17.08 26.47
CA ARG A 509 9.08 17.20 26.70
C ARG A 509 9.31 17.70 28.12
N LYS A 510 10.28 17.12 28.83
CA LYS A 510 10.74 17.66 30.11
C LYS A 510 11.22 19.08 29.84
N THR A 511 10.49 20.09 30.32
CA THR A 511 11.00 21.46 30.31
C THR A 511 12.21 21.47 31.24
N ASN A 512 13.39 21.84 30.74
CA ASN A 512 14.51 22.13 31.62
C ASN A 512 14.04 23.19 32.62
N LYS A 513 13.86 22.77 33.88
CA LYS A 513 13.52 23.67 34.99
C LYS A 513 14.68 24.59 35.28
#